data_AF-A0A7V8XK75-F1
#
_entry.id   AF-A0A7V8XK75-F1
#
_cell.length_a   1.000
_cell.length_b   1.000
_cell.length_c   1.000
_cell.angle_alpha   90.00
_cell.angle_beta   90.00
_cell.angle_gamma   90.00
#
_symmetry.space_group_name_H-M   'P 1'
#
loop_
_entity.id
_entity.type
_entity.pdbx_description
1 polymer ?
#
loop_
_entity_poly.entity_id
_entity_poly.type
_entity_poly.pdbx_seq_one_letter_code
_entity_poly.pdbx_strand_id
1 'polypeptide(L)'
;MPWLRPLAPALVLFVLTGCGGDDEPAPPPDVRSQPVEYRGAYAICSIGSVRYVAERYGVPEATPEAVADAAAKAVGSTSPKSAEFARRGCLDAIAARAPRRPGNEAP
;
A
#
# COMPACT_ATOMS: atom_id res chain seq x y z
N MET A 1 41.77 -3.01 32.70
CA MET A 1 41.80 -3.24 31.23
C MET A 1 42.83 -4.33 31.00
N PRO A 2 42.46 -5.52 30.49
CA PRO A 2 42.03 -5.75 29.09
C PRO A 2 40.77 -6.66 28.99
N TRP A 3 39.70 -6.32 28.25
CA TRP A 3 39.44 -6.53 26.80
C TRP A 3 39.81 -7.93 26.27
N LEU A 4 38.80 -8.78 26.05
CA LEU A 4 38.75 -9.77 24.96
C LEU A 4 37.30 -10.24 24.73
N ARG A 5 36.72 -9.79 23.61
CA ARG A 5 35.49 -10.34 23.00
C ARG A 5 35.90 -11.54 22.14
N PRO A 6 35.12 -12.63 22.11
CA PRO A 6 35.07 -13.50 20.95
C PRO A 6 33.77 -13.28 20.16
N LEU A 7 33.94 -12.99 18.87
CA LEU A 7 32.92 -13.12 17.82
C LEU A 7 32.48 -14.58 17.70
N ALA A 8 31.19 -14.82 17.52
CA ALA A 8 30.66 -16.08 16.98
C ALA A 8 29.69 -15.76 15.83
N PRO A 9 30.06 -16.04 14.56
CA PRO A 9 29.13 -16.01 13.45
C PRO A 9 28.45 -17.39 13.34
N ALA A 10 27.22 -17.51 13.82
CA ALA A 10 26.41 -18.70 13.56
C ALA A 10 25.65 -18.48 12.24
N LEU A 11 26.28 -18.99 11.17
CA LEU A 11 25.66 -19.32 9.90
C LEU A 11 24.48 -20.29 10.14
N VAL A 12 23.27 -19.90 9.75
CA VAL A 12 22.21 -20.86 9.44
C VAL A 12 21.72 -20.57 8.03
N LEU A 13 22.35 -21.27 7.08
CA LEU A 13 21.81 -21.55 5.76
C LEU A 13 20.67 -22.56 5.96
N PHE A 14 19.42 -22.12 5.84
CA PHE A 14 18.30 -23.04 5.60
C PHE A 14 17.85 -22.88 4.15
N VAL A 15 18.15 -23.92 3.38
CA VAL A 15 17.84 -24.08 1.96
C VAL A 15 16.33 -24.26 1.79
N LEU A 16 15.78 -23.45 0.90
CA LEU A 16 14.43 -23.55 0.32
C LEU A 16 14.28 -24.84 -0.50
N THR A 17 13.19 -25.59 -0.31
CA THR A 17 12.43 -26.23 -1.40
C THR A 17 11.01 -26.60 -0.96
N GLY A 18 10.07 -25.72 -1.30
CA GLY A 18 8.80 -26.04 -1.97
C GLY A 18 7.76 -26.94 -1.30
N CYS A 19 6.65 -26.32 -0.86
CA CYS A 19 5.31 -26.74 -1.24
C CYS A 19 4.43 -25.48 -1.38
N GLY A 20 3.85 -25.32 -2.56
CA GLY A 20 3.20 -24.09 -3.03
C GLY A 20 2.04 -23.64 -2.16
N GLY A 21 2.11 -22.38 -1.75
CA GLY A 21 0.94 -21.58 -1.40
C GLY A 21 0.70 -20.63 -2.56
N ASP A 22 -0.41 -20.82 -3.27
CA ASP A 22 -0.97 -19.90 -4.28
C ASP A 22 -1.50 -18.59 -3.62
N ASP A 23 -0.82 -18.13 -2.57
CA ASP A 23 -1.19 -16.99 -1.72
C ASP A 23 0.03 -16.06 -1.56
N GLU A 24 0.88 -16.04 -2.59
CA GLU A 24 1.87 -14.99 -2.73
C GLU A 24 1.09 -13.68 -2.87
N PRO A 25 1.28 -12.71 -1.94
CA PRO A 25 0.57 -11.45 -2.00
C PRO A 25 0.81 -10.86 -3.38
N ALA A 26 -0.27 -10.63 -4.14
CA ALA A 26 -0.19 -10.08 -5.47
C ALA A 26 0.81 -8.90 -5.42
N PRO A 27 1.85 -8.91 -6.28
CA PRO A 27 2.86 -7.88 -6.23
C PRO A 27 2.16 -6.52 -6.28
N PRO A 28 2.62 -5.53 -5.50
CA PRO A 28 2.02 -4.20 -5.55
C PRO A 28 1.92 -3.78 -7.02
N PRO A 29 0.79 -3.18 -7.43
CA PRO A 29 0.58 -2.84 -8.84
C PRO A 29 1.79 -2.06 -9.33
N ASP A 30 2.27 -2.36 -10.55
CA ASP A 30 3.37 -1.60 -11.14
C ASP A 30 2.86 -0.18 -11.43
N VAL A 31 2.97 0.69 -10.42
CA VAL A 31 2.47 2.05 -10.47
C VAL A 31 3.09 2.81 -11.64
N ARG A 32 4.30 2.44 -12.09
CA ARG A 32 5.01 3.17 -13.16
C ARG A 32 4.39 2.99 -14.54
N SER A 33 3.80 1.83 -14.82
CA SER A 33 3.12 1.54 -16.09
C SER A 33 1.67 2.04 -16.16
N GLN A 34 1.15 2.55 -15.05
CA GLN A 34 -0.23 3.03 -14.96
C GLN A 34 -0.41 4.47 -15.50
N PRO A 35 -1.64 4.85 -15.91
CA PRO A 35 -1.97 6.22 -16.33
C PRO A 35 -1.58 7.30 -15.29
N VAL A 36 -1.40 8.54 -15.74
CA VAL A 36 -0.97 9.67 -14.88
C VAL A 36 -1.94 9.86 -13.70
N GLU A 37 -3.24 9.71 -13.93
CA GLU A 37 -4.28 9.97 -12.95
C GLU A 37 -4.34 8.88 -11.88
N TYR A 38 -4.12 7.63 -12.28
CA TYR A 38 -3.89 6.54 -11.34
C TYR A 38 -2.69 6.85 -10.44
N ARG A 39 -1.55 7.21 -11.03
CA ARG A 39 -0.31 7.49 -10.29
C ARG A 39 -0.46 8.67 -9.35
N GLY A 40 -1.11 9.75 -9.82
CA GLY A 40 -1.37 10.94 -9.01
C GLY A 40 -2.23 10.64 -7.80
N ALA A 41 -3.33 9.91 -7.98
CA ALA A 41 -4.24 9.58 -6.90
C ALA A 41 -3.64 8.54 -5.95
N TYR A 42 -2.88 7.57 -6.47
CA TYR A 42 -2.07 6.65 -5.67
C TYR A 42 -1.10 7.43 -4.78
N ALA A 43 -0.37 8.40 -5.35
CA ALA A 43 0.56 9.23 -4.60
C ALA A 43 -0.15 10.03 -3.49
N ILE A 44 -1.27 10.69 -3.79
CA ILE A 44 -2.07 11.44 -2.79
C ILE A 44 -2.48 10.53 -1.63
N CYS A 45 -3.09 9.41 -1.96
CA CYS A 45 -3.60 8.53 -0.91
C CYS A 45 -2.45 7.86 -0.15
N SER A 46 -1.29 7.63 -0.78
CA SER A 46 -0.07 7.07 -0.19
C SER A 46 0.57 7.89 0.95
N ILE A 47 0.18 9.18 1.11
CA ILE A 47 0.80 10.10 2.08
C ILE A 47 0.48 9.72 3.54
N GLY A 48 -0.70 9.16 3.81
CA GLY A 48 -1.10 8.86 5.18
C GLY A 48 -2.36 8.02 5.28
N SER A 49 -2.93 7.94 6.50
CA SER A 49 -4.19 7.24 6.74
C SER A 49 -5.36 7.88 5.98
N VAL A 50 -6.45 7.12 5.77
CA VAL A 50 -7.69 7.63 5.15
C VAL A 50 -8.19 8.87 5.88
N ARG A 51 -8.17 8.88 7.22
CA ARG A 51 -8.56 10.06 8.02
C ARG A 51 -7.67 11.27 7.76
N TYR A 52 -6.35 11.08 7.70
CA TYR A 52 -5.42 12.17 7.42
C TYR A 52 -5.64 12.78 6.03
N VAL A 53 -5.86 11.94 5.02
CA VAL A 53 -6.13 12.42 3.66
C VAL A 53 -7.52 13.09 3.61
N ALA A 54 -8.53 12.53 4.25
CA ALA A 54 -9.87 13.13 4.34
C ALA A 54 -9.82 14.55 4.93
N GLU A 55 -9.13 14.74 6.06
CA GLU A 55 -8.94 16.06 6.67
C GLU A 55 -8.21 17.03 5.75
N ARG A 56 -7.12 16.57 5.11
CA ARG A 56 -6.31 17.39 4.20
C ARG A 56 -7.08 17.88 2.97
N TYR A 57 -8.01 17.07 2.47
CA TYR A 57 -8.79 17.36 1.27
C TYR A 57 -10.23 17.83 1.57
N GLY A 58 -10.56 18.08 2.84
CA GLY A 58 -11.88 18.57 3.25
C GLY A 58 -13.02 17.57 2.98
N VAL A 59 -12.73 16.26 3.04
CA VAL A 59 -13.72 15.20 2.85
C VAL A 59 -14.47 15.00 4.18
N PRO A 60 -15.80 15.20 4.23
CA PRO A 60 -16.56 15.14 5.47
C PRO A 60 -16.61 13.73 6.07
N GLU A 61 -16.62 12.71 5.21
CA GLU A 61 -16.60 11.31 5.62
C GLU A 61 -15.24 10.69 5.29
N ALA A 62 -14.53 10.21 6.31
CA ALA A 62 -13.22 9.59 6.16
C ALA A 62 -13.31 8.12 5.72
N THR A 63 -14.03 7.86 4.63
CA THR A 63 -14.12 6.53 3.99
C THR A 63 -13.14 6.41 2.83
N PRO A 64 -12.61 5.21 2.53
CA PRO A 64 -11.73 4.99 1.39
C PRO A 64 -12.31 5.49 0.07
N GLU A 65 -13.60 5.28 -0.14
CA GLU A 65 -14.32 5.64 -1.36
C GLU A 65 -14.45 7.16 -1.49
N ALA A 66 -14.86 7.85 -0.40
CA ALA A 66 -14.98 9.32 -0.41
C ALA A 66 -13.62 10.00 -0.59
N VAL A 67 -12.57 9.44 0.01
CA VAL A 67 -11.18 9.90 -0.19
C VAL A 67 -10.70 9.63 -1.62
N ALA A 68 -11.02 8.47 -2.20
CA ALA A 68 -10.70 8.16 -3.60
C ALA A 68 -11.41 9.09 -4.58
N ASP A 69 -12.66 9.45 -4.28
CA ASP A 69 -13.44 10.45 -5.00
C ASP A 69 -12.80 11.84 -4.95
N ALA A 70 -12.38 12.28 -3.77
CA ALA A 70 -11.69 13.55 -3.59
C ALA A 70 -10.32 13.56 -4.28
N ALA A 71 -9.56 12.46 -4.20
CA ALA A 71 -8.28 12.30 -4.88
C ALA A 71 -8.44 12.36 -6.41
N ALA A 72 -9.48 11.72 -6.97
CA ALA A 72 -9.80 11.80 -8.39
C ALA A 72 -10.06 13.24 -8.86
N LYS A 73 -10.80 14.02 -8.07
CA LYS A 73 -11.00 15.45 -8.34
C LYS A 73 -9.70 16.24 -8.22
N ALA A 74 -8.88 15.94 -7.22
CA ALA A 74 -7.62 16.65 -6.95
C ALA A 74 -6.57 16.46 -8.05
N VAL A 75 -6.54 15.31 -8.72
CA VAL A 75 -5.66 15.09 -9.88
C VAL A 75 -6.21 15.65 -11.20
N GLY A 76 -7.38 16.32 -11.16
CA GLY A 76 -7.98 16.94 -12.33
C GLY A 76 -8.59 15.94 -13.31
N SER A 77 -9.10 14.79 -12.84
CA SER A 77 -9.79 13.84 -13.72
C SER A 77 -11.07 14.45 -14.29
N THR A 78 -11.06 14.76 -15.58
CA THR A 78 -12.18 15.40 -16.29
C THR A 78 -13.09 14.42 -17.04
N SER A 79 -12.61 13.20 -17.31
CA SER A 79 -13.40 12.15 -17.96
C SER A 79 -13.79 11.03 -16.98
N PRO A 80 -14.92 10.32 -17.21
CA PRO A 80 -15.34 9.21 -16.36
C PRO A 80 -14.26 8.12 -16.23
N LYS A 81 -13.61 7.78 -17.34
CA LYS A 81 -12.54 6.77 -17.39
C LYS A 81 -11.30 7.22 -16.60
N SER A 82 -10.92 8.49 -16.71
CA SER A 82 -9.81 9.08 -15.94
C SER A 82 -10.13 9.05 -14.43
N ALA A 83 -11.36 9.40 -14.05
CA ALA A 83 -11.80 9.35 -12.66
C ALA A 83 -11.79 7.92 -12.11
N GLU A 84 -12.15 6.93 -12.92
CA GLU A 84 -12.07 5.51 -12.54
C GLU A 84 -10.62 5.06 -12.29
N PHE A 85 -9.68 5.46 -13.16
CA PHE A 85 -8.26 5.19 -12.93
C PHE A 85 -7.73 5.85 -11.66
N ALA A 86 -8.09 7.11 -11.43
CA ALA A 86 -7.67 7.83 -10.23
C ALA A 86 -8.25 7.20 -8.95
N ARG A 87 -9.55 6.88 -8.92
CA ARG A 87 -10.18 6.20 -7.79
C ARG A 87 -9.49 4.89 -7.47
N ARG A 88 -9.23 4.07 -8.50
CA ARG A 88 -8.52 2.80 -8.36
C ARG A 88 -7.13 2.99 -7.77
N GLY A 89 -6.36 3.96 -8.27
CA GLY A 89 -5.03 4.26 -7.75
C GLY A 89 -5.05 4.64 -6.26
N CYS A 90 -6.01 5.46 -5.85
CA CYS A 90 -6.17 5.78 -4.43
C CYS A 90 -6.52 4.55 -3.58
N LEU A 91 -7.50 3.75 -4.02
CA LEU A 91 -7.93 2.56 -3.30
C LEU A 91 -6.81 1.52 -3.17
N ASP A 92 -6.04 1.30 -4.23
CA ASP A 92 -4.87 0.42 -4.21
C ASP A 92 -3.82 0.90 -3.22
N ALA A 93 -3.57 2.22 -3.14
CA ALA A 93 -2.65 2.80 -2.16
C ALA A 93 -3.15 2.63 -0.71
N ILE A 94 -4.47 2.67 -0.49
CA ILE A 94 -5.09 2.43 0.82
C ILE A 94 -4.97 0.93 1.18
N ALA A 95 -5.31 0.04 0.25
CA ALA A 95 -5.24 -1.40 0.43
C ALA A 95 -3.81 -1.88 0.71
N ALA A 96 -2.81 -1.33 0.01
CA ALA A 96 -1.39 -1.61 0.25
C ALA A 96 -0.90 -1.27 1.67
N ARG A 97 -1.65 -0.45 2.41
CA ARG A 97 -1.33 -0.03 3.79
C ARG A 97 -2.26 -0.58 4.86
N ALA A 98 -3.34 -1.26 4.47
CA ALA A 98 -4.15 -1.97 5.45
C ALA A 98 -3.25 -2.98 6.19
N PRO A 99 -3.24 -3.00 7.54
CA PRO A 99 -2.49 -4.01 8.26
C PRO A 99 -2.98 -5.37 7.77
N ARG A 100 -2.07 -6.19 7.21
CA ARG A 100 -2.37 -7.60 6.99
C ARG A 100 -2.80 -8.13 8.36
N ARG A 101 -4.07 -8.52 8.53
CA ARG A 101 -4.49 -9.19 9.77
C ARG A 101 -3.54 -10.37 9.96
N PRO A 102 -2.76 -10.46 11.06
CA PRO A 102 -2.23 -11.74 11.48
C PRO A 102 -3.44 -12.54 11.96
N GLY A 103 -3.98 -13.38 11.08
CA GLY A 103 -5.18 -14.17 11.33
C GLY A 103 -4.84 -15.65 11.40
N ASN A 104 -4.78 -16.16 12.64
CA ASN A 104 -4.92 -17.56 13.07
C ASN A 104 -3.66 -18.43 13.09
N GLU A 105 -2.73 -18.13 14.00
CA GLU A 105 -2.05 -19.21 14.72
C GLU A 105 -3.08 -19.87 15.65
N ALA A 106 -3.50 -21.09 15.28
CA ALA A 106 -4.34 -21.97 16.10
C ALA A 106 -3.50 -22.51 17.31
N PRO A 107 -4.15 -22.87 18.44
CA PRO A 107 -3.49 -23.17 19.71
C PRO A 107 -2.54 -24.37 19.69
#